data_AF-B7PSP8-F1
#
_entry.id   AF-B7PSP8-F1
#
_cell.length_a   1.000
_cell.length_b   1.000
_cell.length_c   1.000
_cell.angle_alpha   90.00
_cell.angle_beta   90.00
_cell.angle_gamma   90.00
#
_symmetry.space_group_name_H-M   'P 1'
#
loop_
_entity.id
_entity.type
_entity.pdbx_description
1 polymer ?
#
loop_
_entity_poly.entity_id
_entity_poly.type
_entity_poly.pdbx_seq_one_letter_code
_entity_poly.pdbx_strand_id
1 'polypeptide(L)'
;MNRVIAVCKTLRNHWKKSTFAACLIAYGGWYLDDRNRTNLMMRAFCEHAKAYGDEPLPAGAKPRHITVIINPTAKDGKGKILYEKYAAPLFHLAGIRVSYFTTEYAGQAKSLMEVLENTDAVVIAGGDGTLHEASA
;
A
#
# COMPACT_ATOMS: atom_id res chain seq x y z
N MET A 1 -17.34 40.61 22.02
CA MET A 1 -16.28 41.53 21.51
C MET A 1 -14.93 41.38 22.21
N ASN A 2 -14.84 41.45 23.55
CA ASN A 2 -13.54 41.42 24.25
C ASN A 2 -12.66 40.18 23.99
N ARG A 3 -13.25 38.98 23.85
CA ARG A 3 -12.48 37.76 23.53
C ARG A 3 -11.84 37.81 22.14
N VAL A 4 -12.57 38.31 21.14
CA VAL A 4 -12.05 38.46 19.77
C VAL A 4 -10.92 39.50 19.74
N ILE A 5 -11.11 40.63 20.43
CA ILE A 5 -10.09 41.68 20.53
C ILE A 5 -8.83 41.18 21.26
N ALA A 6 -9.00 40.37 22.32
CA ALA A 6 -7.90 39.74 23.03
C ALA A 6 -7.15 38.74 22.13
N VAL A 7 -7.87 37.91 21.36
CA VAL A 7 -7.27 36.98 20.38
C VAL A 7 -6.49 37.74 19.31
N CYS A 8 -7.05 38.81 18.74
CA CYS A 8 -6.34 39.66 17.77
C CYS A 8 -5.09 40.30 18.36
N LYS A 9 -5.13 40.79 19.62
CA LYS A 9 -3.95 41.33 20.31
C LYS A 9 -2.87 40.27 20.55
N THR A 10 -3.27 39.07 20.97
CA THR A 10 -2.34 37.95 21.19
C THR A 10 -1.71 37.47 19.88
N LEU A 11 -2.49 37.37 18.80
CA LEU A 11 -2.00 37.05 17.45
C LEU A 11 -0.98 38.09 16.97
N ARG A 12 -1.22 39.38 17.22
CA ARG A 12 -0.29 40.47 16.88
C ARG A 12 0.99 40.45 17.72
N ASN A 13 0.86 40.26 19.04
CA ASN A 13 2.01 40.28 19.96
C ASN A 13 2.90 39.04 19.82
N HIS A 14 2.35 37.91 19.38
CA HIS A 14 3.09 36.67 19.14
C HIS A 14 2.89 36.16 17.71
N TRP A 15 3.09 37.04 16.72
CA TRP A 15 2.90 36.70 15.31
C TRP A 15 3.71 35.47 14.88
N LYS A 16 4.97 35.34 15.32
CA LYS A 16 5.83 34.16 15.03
C LYS A 16 5.25 32.85 15.56
N LYS A 17 4.72 32.84 16.80
CA LYS A 17 4.13 31.63 17.42
C LYS A 17 2.80 31.26 16.75
N SER A 18 2.03 32.28 16.37
CA SER A 18 0.73 32.12 15.72
C SER A 18 0.88 31.56 14.31
N THR A 19 1.83 32.07 13.52
CA THR A 19 2.14 31.54 12.19
C THR A 19 2.62 30.10 12.27
N PHE A 20 3.52 29.79 13.22
CA PHE A 20 3.98 28.41 13.41
C PHE A 20 2.83 27.45 13.77
N ALA A 21 1.94 27.86 14.68
CA ALA A 21 0.75 27.07 15.02
C ALA A 21 -0.18 26.87 13.81
N ALA A 22 -0.40 27.89 13.00
CA ALA A 22 -1.20 27.80 11.78
C ALA A 22 -0.59 26.81 10.78
N CYS A 23 0.74 26.84 10.58
CA CYS A 23 1.45 25.88 9.73
C CYS A 23 1.29 24.45 10.24
N LEU A 24 1.43 24.22 11.55
CA LEU A 24 1.23 22.90 12.14
C LEU A 24 -0.20 22.38 11.97
N ILE A 25 -1.20 23.24 12.16
CA ILE A 25 -2.61 22.88 11.97
C ILE A 25 -2.88 22.54 10.50
N ALA A 26 -2.37 23.36 9.57
CA ALA A 26 -2.53 23.10 8.13
C ALA A 26 -1.88 21.77 7.72
N TYR A 27 -0.66 21.51 8.18
CA TYR A 27 0.04 20.25 7.92
C TYR A 27 -0.69 19.04 8.54
N GLY A 28 -1.14 19.17 9.79
CA GLY A 28 -1.90 18.12 10.47
C GLY A 28 -3.24 17.82 9.78
N GLY A 29 -3.93 18.86 9.31
CA GLY A 29 -5.16 18.73 8.53
C GLY A 29 -4.92 17.99 7.21
N TRP A 30 -3.88 18.39 6.46
CA TRP A 30 -3.49 17.71 5.23
C TRP A 30 -3.11 16.24 5.46
N TYR A 31 -2.31 15.96 6.50
CA TYR A 31 -1.91 14.59 6.84
C TYR A 31 -3.09 13.69 7.21
N LEU A 32 -4.06 14.23 7.97
CA LEU A 32 -5.26 13.50 8.34
C LEU A 32 -6.16 13.24 7.14
N ASP A 33 -6.32 14.24 6.27
CA ASP A 33 -7.10 14.13 5.04
C ASP A 33 -6.50 13.07 4.10
N ASP A 34 -5.19 13.11 3.84
CA ASP A 34 -4.49 12.13 3.01
C ASP A 34 -4.65 10.70 3.54
N ARG A 35 -4.55 10.54 4.86
CA ARG A 35 -4.75 9.24 5.52
C ARG A 35 -6.19 8.74 5.40
N ASN A 36 -7.17 9.62 5.57
CA ASN A 36 -8.58 9.27 5.40
C ASN A 36 -8.87 8.89 3.94
N ARG A 37 -8.38 9.67 2.99
CA ARG A 37 -8.52 9.39 1.56
C ARG A 37 -7.91 8.04 1.19
N THR A 38 -6.71 7.75 1.68
CA THR A 38 -6.04 6.45 1.48
C THR A 38 -6.88 5.30 2.05
N ASN A 39 -7.42 5.45 3.26
CA ASN A 39 -8.26 4.42 3.88
C ASN A 39 -9.58 4.21 3.13
N LEU A 40 -10.21 5.28 2.63
CA LEU A 40 -11.43 5.20 1.84
C LEU A 40 -11.19 4.46 0.52
N MET A 41 -10.11 4.79 -0.19
CA MET A 41 -9.72 4.07 -1.41
C MET A 41 -9.47 2.59 -1.10
N MET A 42 -8.72 2.29 -0.04
CA MET A 42 -8.45 0.89 0.35
C MET A 42 -9.73 0.11 0.64
N ARG A 43 -10.71 0.72 1.33
CA ARG A 43 -12.02 0.09 1.56
C ARG A 43 -12.74 -0.22 0.26
N ALA A 44 -12.80 0.74 -0.68
CA ALA A 44 -13.44 0.54 -1.97
C ALA A 44 -12.78 -0.61 -2.77
N PHE A 45 -11.45 -0.69 -2.77
CA PHE A 45 -10.74 -1.81 -3.42
C PHE A 45 -10.99 -3.16 -2.72
N CYS A 46 -11.03 -3.18 -1.39
CA CYS A 46 -11.36 -4.38 -0.63
C CYS A 46 -12.79 -4.86 -0.91
N GLU A 47 -13.76 -3.95 -1.00
CA GLU A 47 -15.15 -4.28 -1.34
C GLU A 47 -15.23 -4.90 -2.74
N HIS A 48 -14.51 -4.32 -3.71
CA HIS A 48 -14.44 -4.87 -5.07
C HIS A 48 -13.73 -6.23 -5.11
N ALA A 49 -12.62 -6.38 -4.39
CA ALA A 49 -11.90 -7.65 -4.28
C ALA A 49 -12.77 -8.74 -3.63
N LYS A 50 -13.52 -8.38 -2.58
CA LYS A 50 -14.46 -9.29 -1.93
C LYS A 50 -15.55 -9.76 -2.89
N ALA A 51 -16.10 -8.86 -3.72
CA ALA A 51 -17.09 -9.24 -4.71
C ALA A 51 -16.58 -10.33 -5.68
N TYR A 52 -15.30 -10.30 -6.05
CA TYR A 52 -14.68 -11.38 -6.83
C TYR A 52 -14.48 -12.68 -6.05
N GLY A 53 -14.23 -12.61 -4.74
CA GLY A 53 -14.09 -13.79 -3.89
C GLY A 53 -15.42 -14.45 -3.54
N ASP A 54 -16.51 -13.67 -3.50
CA ASP A 54 -17.86 -14.15 -3.23
C ASP A 54 -18.51 -14.81 -4.48
N GLU A 55 -17.93 -14.64 -5.67
CA GLU A 55 -18.40 -15.28 -6.90
C GLU A 55 -18.14 -16.80 -6.87
N PRO A 56 -19.17 -17.65 -7.07
CA PRO A 56 -18.98 -19.09 -7.01
C PRO A 56 -18.13 -19.58 -8.19
N LEU A 57 -17.15 -20.42 -7.88
CA LEU A 57 -16.35 -21.07 -8.91
C LEU A 57 -17.17 -22.13 -9.67
N PRO A 58 -17.00 -22.26 -11.01
CA PRO A 58 -17.59 -23.35 -11.77
C PRO A 58 -17.19 -24.71 -11.21
N ALA A 59 -18.08 -25.69 -11.28
CA ALA A 59 -17.81 -27.05 -10.79
C ALA A 59 -16.56 -27.63 -11.46
N GLY A 60 -15.52 -27.92 -10.67
CA GLY A 60 -14.24 -28.48 -11.14
C GLY A 60 -13.16 -27.45 -11.47
N ALA A 61 -13.45 -26.14 -11.40
CA ALA A 61 -12.43 -25.11 -11.56
C ALA A 61 -11.51 -25.07 -10.33
N LYS A 62 -10.19 -25.02 -10.56
CA LYS A 62 -9.22 -24.81 -9.48
C LYS A 62 -9.22 -23.33 -9.08
N PRO A 63 -9.07 -23.00 -7.78
CA PRO A 63 -8.84 -21.63 -7.35
C PRO A 63 -7.59 -21.07 -8.02
N ARG A 64 -7.66 -19.80 -8.43
CA ARG A 64 -6.54 -19.07 -9.03
C ARG A 64 -5.36 -19.09 -8.07
N HIS A 65 -4.18 -19.45 -8.56
CA HIS A 65 -2.94 -19.44 -7.80
C HIS A 65 -2.00 -18.37 -8.36
N ILE A 66 -1.54 -17.47 -7.49
CA ILE A 66 -0.53 -16.48 -7.85
C ILE A 66 0.69 -16.60 -6.97
N THR A 67 1.84 -16.30 -7.54
CA THR A 67 3.11 -16.20 -6.81
C THR A 67 3.52 -14.74 -6.73
N VAL A 68 3.74 -14.24 -5.51
CA VAL A 68 4.17 -12.87 -5.28
C VAL A 68 5.64 -12.88 -4.89
N ILE A 69 6.46 -12.19 -5.67
CA ILE A 69 7.89 -11.98 -5.43
C ILE A 69 8.09 -10.56 -4.91
N ILE A 70 8.65 -10.41 -3.72
CA ILE A 70 8.79 -9.11 -3.05
C ILE A 70 10.24 -8.79 -2.81
N ASN A 71 10.64 -7.58 -3.24
CA ASN A 71 11.89 -6.99 -2.81
C ASN A 71 11.68 -6.18 -1.52
N PRO A 72 12.13 -6.65 -0.35
CA PRO A 72 11.91 -5.97 0.93
C PRO A 72 12.65 -4.63 0.99
N THR A 73 13.78 -4.49 0.29
CA THR A 73 14.59 -3.26 0.25
C THR A 73 13.95 -2.15 -0.60
N ALA A 74 12.93 -2.48 -1.39
CA ALA A 74 12.23 -1.50 -2.21
C ALA A 74 11.58 -0.39 -1.35
N LYS A 75 11.55 0.83 -1.91
CA LYS A 75 10.94 2.02 -1.29
C LYS A 75 11.43 2.24 0.15
N ASP A 76 12.72 2.51 0.29
CA ASP A 76 13.39 2.78 1.58
C ASP A 76 13.19 1.65 2.61
N GLY A 77 13.22 0.39 2.16
CA GLY A 77 13.02 -0.78 3.04
C GLY A 77 11.58 -1.00 3.50
N LYS A 78 10.59 -0.35 2.87
CA LYS A 78 9.17 -0.47 3.23
C LYS A 78 8.38 -1.40 2.31
N GLY A 79 9.01 -2.01 1.31
CA GLY A 79 8.35 -2.85 0.31
C GLY A 79 7.47 -3.93 0.93
N LYS A 80 8.01 -4.69 1.88
CA LYS A 80 7.27 -5.73 2.62
C LYS A 80 6.05 -5.18 3.36
N ILE A 81 6.25 -4.11 4.16
CA ILE A 81 5.18 -3.51 4.96
C ILE A 81 4.07 -2.94 4.07
N LEU A 82 4.43 -2.33 2.95
CA LEU A 82 3.47 -1.77 2.01
C LEU A 82 2.65 -2.85 1.32
N TYR A 83 3.29 -3.96 0.93
CA TYR A 83 2.58 -5.11 0.37
C TYR A 83 1.59 -5.71 1.37
N GLU A 84 2.04 -6.00 2.58
CA GLU A 84 1.19 -6.58 3.64
C GLU A 84 0.00 -5.68 3.97
N LYS A 85 0.21 -4.35 3.93
CA LYS A 85 -0.83 -3.38 4.25
C LYS A 85 -1.85 -3.15 3.13
N TYR A 86 -1.42 -3.12 1.87
CA TYR A 86 -2.27 -2.65 0.77
C TYR A 86 -2.59 -3.71 -0.29
N ALA A 87 -1.70 -4.68 -0.54
CA ALA A 87 -1.89 -5.66 -1.61
C ALA A 87 -2.36 -7.03 -1.07
N ALA A 88 -1.75 -7.53 0.00
CA ALA A 88 -2.10 -8.82 0.59
C ALA A 88 -3.60 -8.97 0.94
N PRO A 89 -4.27 -7.95 1.52
CA PRO A 89 -5.70 -8.05 1.82
C PRO A 89 -6.57 -8.24 0.58
N LEU A 90 -6.19 -7.64 -0.56
CA LEU A 90 -6.95 -7.72 -1.79
C LEU A 90 -6.95 -9.14 -2.35
N PHE A 91 -5.79 -9.80 -2.38
CA PHE A 91 -5.69 -11.17 -2.87
C PHE A 91 -6.44 -12.16 -1.98
N HIS A 92 -6.35 -11.99 -0.66
CA HIS A 92 -7.07 -12.84 0.28
C HIS A 92 -8.59 -12.64 0.17
N LEU A 93 -9.07 -11.41 0.02
CA LEU A 93 -10.49 -11.13 -0.17
C LEU A 93 -11.02 -11.65 -1.51
N ALA A 94 -10.20 -11.65 -2.56
CA ALA A 94 -10.55 -12.19 -3.87
C ALA A 94 -10.55 -13.73 -3.95
N GLY A 95 -10.27 -14.43 -2.84
CA GLY A 95 -10.25 -15.90 -2.82
C GLY A 95 -9.11 -16.51 -3.64
N ILE A 96 -8.03 -15.76 -3.87
CA ILE A 96 -6.88 -16.20 -4.65
C ILE A 96 -5.89 -16.89 -3.72
N ARG A 97 -5.39 -18.05 -4.12
CA ARG A 97 -4.29 -18.72 -3.41
C ARG A 97 -3.00 -17.94 -3.70
N VAL A 98 -2.35 -17.45 -2.66
CA VAL A 98 -1.12 -16.65 -2.79
C VAL A 98 0.06 -17.41 -2.23
N SER A 99 1.10 -17.61 -3.05
CA SER A 99 2.42 -18.03 -2.59
C SER A 99 3.33 -16.81 -2.48
N TYR A 100 3.94 -16.61 -1.32
CA TYR A 100 4.72 -15.41 -0.99
C TYR A 100 6.22 -15.73 -0.94
N PHE A 101 7.03 -14.98 -1.68
CA PHE A 101 8.49 -15.10 -1.68
C PHE A 101 9.15 -13.73 -1.51
N THR A 102 10.13 -13.65 -0.61
CA THR A 102 10.92 -12.44 -0.38
C THR A 102 12.30 -12.64 -0.98
N THR A 103 12.78 -11.68 -1.76
CA THR A 103 14.16 -11.70 -2.29
C THR A 103 15.14 -11.19 -1.24
N GLU A 104 16.26 -11.88 -1.08
CA GLU A 104 17.36 -11.57 -0.18
C GLU A 104 18.53 -10.89 -0.92
N TYR A 105 18.73 -11.20 -2.21
CA TYR A 105 19.81 -10.66 -3.04
C TYR A 105 19.38 -10.43 -4.50
N ALA A 106 20.14 -9.60 -5.22
CA ALA A 106 19.90 -9.30 -6.63
C ALA A 106 20.10 -10.56 -7.51
N GLY A 107 19.20 -10.79 -8.46
CA GLY A 107 19.19 -11.96 -9.32
C GLY A 107 18.45 -13.18 -8.75
N GLN A 108 18.05 -13.16 -7.47
CA GLN A 108 17.26 -14.27 -6.89
C GLN A 108 15.87 -14.37 -7.53
N ALA A 109 15.29 -13.24 -7.95
CA ALA A 109 14.00 -13.21 -8.64
C ALA A 109 14.05 -14.03 -9.94
N LYS A 110 15.15 -13.91 -10.71
CA LYS A 110 15.38 -14.69 -11.93
C LYS A 110 15.43 -16.19 -11.66
N SER A 111 16.26 -16.61 -10.70
CA SER A 111 16.38 -18.04 -10.35
C SER A 111 15.06 -18.62 -9.84
N LEU A 112 14.26 -17.82 -9.12
CA LEU A 112 12.93 -18.25 -8.69
C LEU A 112 11.98 -18.41 -9.88
N MET A 113 12.03 -17.52 -10.87
CA MET A 113 11.22 -17.62 -12.10
C MET A 113 11.56 -18.85 -12.93
N GLU A 114 12.83 -19.27 -12.98
CA GLU A 114 13.26 -20.49 -13.70
C GLU A 114 12.70 -21.78 -13.10
N VAL A 115 12.45 -21.81 -11.79
CA VAL A 115 11.96 -22.99 -11.05
C VAL A 115 10.45 -22.91 -10.79
N LEU A 116 9.80 -21.80 -11.16
CA LEU A 116 8.42 -21.56 -10.80
C LEU A 116 7.47 -22.40 -11.67
N GLU A 117 6.87 -23.41 -11.06
CA GLU A 117 5.85 -24.24 -11.69
C GLU A 117 4.48 -24.06 -10.99
N ASN A 118 3.40 -24.31 -11.73
CA ASN A 118 2.02 -24.35 -11.21
C ASN A 118 1.49 -23.03 -10.61
N THR A 119 1.75 -21.89 -11.26
CA THR A 119 1.10 -20.61 -10.92
C THR A 119 0.39 -20.04 -12.14
N ASP A 120 -0.77 -19.42 -11.96
CA ASP A 120 -1.52 -18.79 -13.04
C ASP A 120 -0.99 -17.38 -13.34
N ALA A 121 -0.39 -16.72 -12.35
CA ALA A 121 0.25 -15.42 -12.51
C ALA A 121 1.40 -15.18 -11.52
N VAL A 122 2.36 -14.37 -11.94
CA VAL A 122 3.42 -13.85 -11.06
C VAL A 122 3.22 -12.36 -10.83
N VAL A 123 3.25 -11.95 -9.58
CA VAL A 123 3.17 -10.54 -9.17
C VAL A 123 4.52 -10.14 -8.59
N ILE A 124 5.12 -9.09 -9.14
CA ILE A 124 6.40 -8.57 -8.67
C ILE A 124 6.14 -7.29 -7.87
N ALA A 125 6.43 -7.31 -6.58
CA ALA A 125 6.34 -6.16 -5.69
C ALA A 125 7.75 -5.60 -5.44
N GLY A 126 8.17 -4.66 -6.28
CA GLY A 126 9.50 -4.06 -6.22
C GLY A 126 9.60 -2.80 -7.07
N GLY A 127 10.83 -2.35 -7.31
CA GLY A 127 11.11 -1.30 -8.30
C GLY A 127 11.40 -1.89 -9.69
N ASP A 128 11.70 -1.02 -10.64
CA ASP A 128 11.94 -1.40 -12.05
C ASP A 128 13.09 -2.41 -12.20
N GLY A 129 14.11 -2.32 -11.36
CA GLY A 129 15.21 -3.30 -11.35
C GLY A 129 14.75 -4.72 -11.02
N THR A 130 13.84 -4.88 -10.04
CA THR A 130 13.29 -6.19 -9.66
C THR A 130 12.39 -6.75 -10.77
N LEU A 131 11.66 -5.89 -11.47
CA LEU A 131 10.87 -6.30 -12.65
C LEU A 131 11.79 -6.76 -13.78
N HIS A 132 12.86 -5.99 -14.06
CA HIS A 132 13.81 -6.33 -15.12
C HIS A 132 14.49 -7.67 -14.84
N GLU A 133 14.96 -7.90 -13.61
CA GLU A 133 15.56 -9.17 -13.19
C GLU A 133 14.63 -10.36 -13.36
N ALA A 134 13.35 -10.21 -13.05
CA ALA A 134 12.38 -11.30 -13.20
C ALA A 134 11.95 -11.55 -14.66
N SER A 135 12.14 -10.56 -15.55
CA SER A 135 11.81 -10.66 -16.98
C SER A 135 12.96 -11.12 -17.87
N ALA A 136 14.18 -11.17 -17.32
CA ALA A 136 15.43 -11.41 -18.04
C ALA A 136 15.92 -12.85 -17.90
#